data_AF-A0A7L3ACR2-F1
#
_entry.id   AF-A0A7L3ACR2-F1
#
_cell.length_a   1.000
_cell.length_b   1.000
_cell.length_c   1.000
_cell.angle_alpha   90.00
_cell.angle_beta   90.00
_cell.angle_gamma   90.00
#
_symmetry.space_group_name_H-M   'P 1'
#
loop_
_entity.id
_entity.type
_entity.pdbx_description
1 polymer ?
#
loop_
_entity_poly.entity_id
_entity_poly.type
_entity_poly.pdbx_seq_one_letter_code
_entity_poly.pdbx_strand_id
1 'polypeptide(L)' 'GLGVTWPGAWVAVASSLGVRVAWDGALAVTVTVEPELRGATWGLCGTYTDDPADDFLLPDGDIAASAAAFGNAWQVP' A
#
# COMPACT_ATOMS: atom_id res chain seq x y z
N GLY A 1 1.92 -12.78 -15.05
CA GLY A 1 2.19 -11.74 -16.05
C GLY A 1 1.70 -10.39 -15.58
N LEU A 2 2.06 -9.31 -16.28
CA LEU A 2 1.56 -7.96 -16.04
C LEU A 2 0.45 -7.65 -17.04
N GLY A 3 -0.61 -6.98 -16.59
CA GLY A 3 -1.70 -6.47 -17.42
C GLY A 3 -1.91 -4.98 -17.18
N VAL A 4 -2.19 -4.23 -18.25
CA VAL A 4 -2.49 -2.79 -18.20
C VAL A 4 -3.89 -2.55 -18.73
N THR A 5 -4.70 -1.77 -18.01
CA THR A 5 -6.07 -1.42 -18.38
C THR A 5 -6.36 0.06 -18.14
N TRP A 6 -7.40 0.59 -18.79
CA TRP A 6 -7.81 2.00 -18.70
C TRP A 6 -9.28 2.14 -18.28
N PRO A 7 -9.63 1.84 -17.02
CA PRO A 7 -11.00 1.94 -16.55
C PRO A 7 -11.41 3.41 -16.37
N GLY A 8 -12.05 3.97 -17.38
CA GLY A 8 -12.47 5.37 -17.38
C GLY A 8 -11.25 6.31 -17.43
N ALA A 9 -11.14 7.22 -16.46
CA ALA A 9 -10.03 8.18 -16.37
C ALA A 9 -8.76 7.62 -15.71
N TRP A 10 -8.76 6.35 -15.28
CA TRP A 10 -7.65 5.74 -14.55
C TRP A 10 -6.80 4.87 -15.47
N VAL A 11 -5.51 4.75 -15.14
CA VAL A 11 -4.62 3.70 -15.64
C VAL A 11 -4.42 2.69 -14.52
N ALA A 12 -4.62 1.40 -14.81
CA ALA A 12 -4.42 0.34 -13.82
C ALA A 12 -3.45 -0.73 -14.33
N VAL A 13 -2.48 -1.07 -13.49
CA VAL A 13 -1.53 -2.17 -13.69
C VAL A 13 -1.87 -3.29 -12.72
N ALA A 14 -2.09 -4.49 -13.24
CA ALA A 14 -2.34 -5.69 -12.45
C ALA A 14 -1.20 -6.69 -12.62
N SER A 15 -0.77 -7.29 -11.52
CA SER A 15 0.22 -8.36 -11.50
C SER A 15 -0.43 -9.68 -11.16
N SER A 16 0.08 -10.78 -11.71
CA SER A 16 -0.27 -12.14 -11.28
C SER A 16 0.14 -12.45 -9.84
N LEU A 17 0.81 -11.53 -9.15
CA LEU A 17 1.10 -11.61 -7.72
C LEU A 17 -0.10 -11.22 -6.84
N GLY A 18 -1.26 -10.86 -7.41
CA GLY A 18 -2.43 -10.45 -6.63
C GLY A 18 -2.37 -8.98 -6.16
N VAL A 19 -1.62 -8.14 -6.88
CA VAL A 19 -1.53 -6.70 -6.61
C VAL A 19 -1.99 -5.92 -7.84
N ARG A 20 -2.84 -4.92 -7.61
CA ARG A 20 -3.28 -3.97 -8.62
C ARG A 20 -3.01 -2.55 -8.14
N VAL A 21 -2.37 -1.76 -8.98
CA VAL A 21 -2.17 -0.32 -8.76
C VAL A 21 -3.00 0.44 -9.78
N ALA A 22 -3.80 1.40 -9.33
CA ALA A 22 -4.56 2.31 -10.19
C ALA A 22 -4.17 3.76 -9.89
N TRP A 23 -4.00 4.55 -10.95
CA TRP A 23 -3.65 5.96 -10.89
C TRP A 23 -4.57 6.78 -11.78
N ASP A 24 -5.04 7.93 -11.30
CA ASP A 24 -5.97 8.81 -12.00
C ASP A 24 -5.30 9.75 -13.02
N GLY A 25 -3.97 9.65 -13.19
CA GLY A 25 -3.20 10.58 -14.01
C GLY A 25 -2.79 11.87 -13.27
N ALA A 26 -3.14 12.01 -12.00
CA ALA A 26 -2.84 13.15 -11.15
C ALA A 26 -2.31 12.70 -9.77
N LEU A 27 -3.08 12.89 -8.69
CA LEU A 27 -2.61 12.68 -7.32
C LEU A 27 -3.19 11.43 -6.65
N ALA A 28 -4.24 10.83 -7.21
CA ALA A 28 -4.89 9.69 -6.58
C ALA A 28 -4.26 8.37 -7.05
N VAL A 29 -3.73 7.62 -6.09
CA VAL A 29 -3.23 6.27 -6.29
C VAL A 29 -3.97 5.32 -5.36
N THR A 30 -4.47 4.22 -5.91
CA THR A 30 -5.11 3.15 -5.15
C THR A 30 -4.32 1.87 -5.36
N VAL A 31 -3.96 1.21 -4.27
CA VAL A 31 -3.39 -0.14 -4.29
C VAL A 31 -4.45 -1.10 -3.78
N THR A 32 -4.78 -2.11 -4.56
CA THR A 32 -5.65 -3.22 -4.18
C THR A 32 -4.81 -4.48 -4.11
N VAL A 33 -4.93 -5.19 -3.00
CA VAL A 33 -4.17 -6.39 -2.68
C VAL A 33 -5.16 -7.52 -2.43
N GLU A 34 -4.93 -8.68 -3.04
CA GLU A 34 -5.79 -9.85 -2.88
C GLU A 34 -5.67 -10.45 -1.46
N PRO A 35 -6.72 -11.14 -0.95
CA PRO A 35 -6.74 -11.67 0.41
C PRO A 35 -5.61 -12.65 0.75
N GLU A 36 -5.01 -13.32 -0.23
CA GLU A 36 -3.88 -14.25 -0.02
C GLU A 36 -2.62 -13.55 0.48
N LEU A 37 -2.53 -12.22 0.36
CA LEU A 37 -1.43 -11.39 0.84
C LEU A 37 -1.73 -10.69 2.18
N ARG A 38 -2.78 -11.13 2.88
CA ARG A 38 -3.10 -10.65 4.22
C ARG A 38 -1.92 -10.83 5.18
N GLY A 39 -1.57 -9.77 5.92
CA GLY A 39 -0.41 -9.77 6.82
C GLY A 39 0.95 -9.77 6.12
N ALA A 40 0.99 -9.65 4.79
CA ALA A 40 2.21 -9.67 3.99
C ALA A 40 2.59 -8.29 3.41
N THR A 41 1.89 -7.22 3.81
CA THR A 41 2.21 -5.85 3.43
C THR A 41 3.02 -5.17 4.51
N TRP A 42 3.80 -4.16 4.13
CA TRP A 42 4.51 -3.29 5.06
C TRP A 42 4.78 -1.96 4.37
N GLY A 43 4.54 -0.85 5.06
CA GLY A 43 4.72 0.49 4.52
C GLY A 43 3.61 1.44 4.94
N LEU A 44 3.50 2.57 4.24
CA LEU A 44 2.52 3.62 4.53
C LEU A 44 1.04 3.18 4.45
N CYS A 45 0.75 2.04 3.81
CA CYS A 45 -0.59 1.44 3.75
C CYS A 45 -0.84 0.40 4.86
N GLY A 46 0.05 0.27 5.85
CA GLY A 46 -0.09 -0.66 6.97
C GLY A 46 0.28 -2.10 6.64
N THR A 47 -0.06 -3.00 7.55
CA THR A 47 0.34 -4.43 7.56
C THR A 47 -0.71 -5.36 6.94
N TYR A 48 -1.91 -4.86 6.69
CA TYR A 48 -3.06 -5.62 6.20
C TYR A 48 -3.44 -6.81 7.10
N THR A 49 -3.47 -6.60 8.42
CA THR A 49 -3.85 -7.62 9.43
C THR A 49 -5.30 -7.49 9.94
N ASP A 50 -6.01 -6.42 9.56
CA ASP A 50 -7.23 -5.87 10.17
C ASP A 50 -7.07 -5.46 11.65
N ASP A 51 -5.85 -5.27 12.12
CA ASP A 51 -5.59 -4.67 13.43
C ASP A 51 -5.12 -3.21 13.28
N PRO A 52 -5.98 -2.22 13.54
CA PRO A 52 -5.58 -0.81 13.43
C PRO A 52 -4.49 -0.41 14.44
N ALA A 53 -4.18 -1.25 15.45
CA ALA A 53 -3.10 -0.98 16.40
C ALA A 53 -1.70 -1.13 15.79
N ASP A 54 -1.55 -1.87 14.68
CA ASP A 54 -0.26 -2.12 14.03
C ASP A 54 -0.04 -1.32 12.73
N ASP A 55 -1.04 -0.53 12.28
CA ASP A 55 -0.95 0.20 11.01
C ASP A 55 0.21 1.20 10.96
N PHE A 56 0.66 1.68 12.12
CA PHE A 56 1.82 2.59 12.24
C PHE A 56 3.14 1.84 12.56
N LEU A 57 3.24 0.57 12.17
CA LEU A 57 4.46 -0.23 12.29
C LEU A 57 5.60 0.39 11.48
N LEU A 58 6.69 0.70 12.17
CA LEU A 58 7.90 1.29 11.62
C LEU A 58 8.82 0.22 11.02
N PRO A 59 9.77 0.59 10.14
CA PRO A 59 10.73 -0.36 9.56
C PRO A 59 11.60 -1.10 10.59
N ASP A 60 11.78 -0.54 11.79
CA ASP A 60 12.53 -1.13 12.90
C ASP A 60 11.69 -2.06 13.80
N GLY A 61 10.38 -2.14 13.56
CA GLY A 61 9.44 -2.99 14.29
C GLY A 61 8.69 -2.28 15.43
N ASP A 62 8.97 -1.02 15.73
CA ASP A 62 8.22 -0.25 16.72
C ASP A 62 6.91 0.32 16.15
N ILE A 63 5.95 0.68 17.02
CA ILE A 63 4.71 1.38 16.62
C ILE A 63 4.89 2.88 16.85
N ALA A 64 4.73 3.69 15.80
CA ALA A 64 4.83 5.14 15.93
C ALA A 64 3.66 5.75 16.71
N ALA A 65 3.97 6.70 17.60
CA ALA A 65 2.97 7.44 18.37
C ALA A 65 2.20 8.51 17.57
N SER A 66 2.62 8.81 16.33
CA SER A 66 1.96 9.81 15.47
C SER A 66 2.12 9.51 14.00
N ALA A 67 1.16 9.97 13.19
CA ALA A 67 1.19 9.83 11.74
C ALA A 67 2.41 10.52 11.10
N ALA A 68 2.89 11.63 11.68
CA ALA A 68 4.06 12.34 11.20
C ALA A 68 5.36 11.53 11.42
N ALA A 69 5.51 10.94 12.61
CA ALA A 69 6.65 10.06 12.91
C ALA A 69 6.63 8.83 12.00
N PHE A 70 5.45 8.22 11.82
CA PHE A 70 5.24 7.10 10.91
C PHE A 70 5.63 7.47 9.47
N GLY A 71 5.06 8.56 8.92
CA GLY A 71 5.33 9.00 7.55
C GLY A 71 6.81 9.28 7.29
N ASN A 72 7.50 9.90 8.24
CA ASN A 72 8.94 10.21 8.12
C ASN A 72 9.81 8.94 8.14
N ALA A 73 9.44 7.92 8.91
CA ALA A 73 10.22 6.68 9.02
C ALA A 73 10.21 5.84 7.73
N TRP A 74 9.17 6.01 6.89
CA TRP A 74 9.02 5.32 5.60
C TRP A 74 9.62 6.07 4.41
N GLN A 75 10.34 7.16 4.66
CA GLN A 75 11.05 7.88 3.61
C GLN A 75 12.15 7.01 2.99
N VAL A 76 12.13 6.86 1.66
CA VAL A 76 13.20 6.20 0.90
C VAL A 76 14.28 7.24 0.54
N PRO A 77 15.58 6.90 0.59
CA PRO A 77 16.69 7.79 0.21
C PRO A 77 16.63 8.30 -1.24
#